data_AF-A0A967FK03-F1
#
_entry.id   AF-A0A967FK03-F1
#
_cell.length_a   1.000
_cell.length_b   1.000
_cell.length_c   1.000
_cell.angle_alpha   90.00
_cell.angle_beta   90.00
_cell.angle_gamma   90.00
#
_symmetry.space_group_name_H-M   'P 1'
#
loop_
_entity.id
_entity.type
_entity.pdbx_description
1 polymer ?
#
loop_
_entity_poly.entity_id
_entity_poly.type
_entity_poly.pdbx_seq_one_letter_code
_entity_poly.pdbx_strand_id
1 'polypeptide(L)'
;ELCVLDSSGRLNLSEAEAAQLDFVLAGPHHFKQHWVDQPPQGDAVDFVQHQHQMLLGAVKNPLVHGLAHPWVINIQHAPRRWGFMPASFLAAWTEDHFIELGEAARAHHTAIEIGMGIHLMAEYQGDLFWKKYCRGLQILKACGVKFYFGSDAHHLHVIARIDWLAPTLETLGFTPADIISPLTWGAKND
;
A
#
# COMPACT_ATOMS: atom_id res chain seq x y z
N GLU A 1 -2.83 -12.16 -2.90
CA GLU A 1 -1.76 -11.15 -2.90
C GLU A 1 -0.45 -11.81 -3.28
N LEU A 2 0.41 -11.12 -4.04
CA LEU A 2 1.72 -11.56 -4.51
C LEU A 2 2.80 -10.62 -3.98
N CYS A 3 3.98 -11.17 -3.68
CA CYS A 3 5.14 -10.37 -3.32
C CYS A 3 5.70 -9.65 -4.56
N VAL A 4 5.95 -8.35 -4.42
CA VAL A 4 6.81 -7.63 -5.36
C VAL A 4 8.25 -8.03 -5.06
N LEU A 5 8.96 -8.50 -6.07
CA LEU A 5 10.29 -9.10 -5.90
C LEU A 5 11.41 -8.06 -5.95
N ASP A 6 11.24 -6.97 -6.69
CA ASP A 6 12.24 -5.92 -6.87
C ASP A 6 11.60 -4.60 -7.35
N SER A 7 12.41 -3.55 -7.47
CA SER A 7 11.99 -2.21 -7.89
C SER A 7 11.45 -2.12 -9.31
N SER A 8 11.61 -3.15 -10.15
CA SER A 8 10.98 -3.20 -11.46
C SER A 8 9.51 -3.63 -11.40
N GLY A 9 8.97 -3.92 -10.20
CA GLY A 9 7.60 -4.38 -10.02
C GLY A 9 7.40 -5.85 -10.36
N ARG A 10 8.47 -6.64 -10.44
CA ARG A 10 8.39 -8.04 -10.86
C ARG A 10 7.60 -8.88 -9.85
N LEU A 11 6.75 -9.77 -10.36
CA LEU A 11 5.97 -10.74 -9.60
C LEU A 11 6.33 -12.15 -10.07
N ASN A 12 6.10 -13.15 -9.21
CA ASN A 12 6.08 -14.55 -9.64
C ASN A 12 4.67 -14.92 -10.13
N LEU A 13 4.25 -14.32 -11.24
CA LEU A 13 2.96 -14.54 -11.89
C LEU A 13 3.12 -14.33 -13.40
N SER A 14 2.72 -15.33 -14.19
CA SER A 14 2.65 -15.20 -15.65
C SER A 14 1.33 -14.59 -16.12
N GLU A 15 1.30 -14.07 -17.35
CA GLU A 15 0.05 -13.54 -17.95
C GLU A 15 -1.06 -14.61 -18.03
N ALA A 16 -0.71 -15.86 -18.31
CA ALA A 16 -1.65 -16.97 -18.40
C ALA A 16 -2.26 -17.35 -17.03
N GLU A 17 -1.48 -17.22 -15.95
CA GLU A 17 -2.02 -17.37 -14.58
C GLU A 17 -2.85 -16.16 -14.19
N ALA A 18 -2.40 -14.95 -14.51
CA ALA A 18 -3.13 -13.71 -14.23
C ALA A 18 -4.50 -13.69 -14.90
N ALA A 19 -4.62 -14.21 -16.12
CA ALA A 19 -5.89 -14.31 -16.86
C ALA A 19 -6.93 -15.24 -16.20
N GLN A 20 -6.53 -16.06 -15.22
CA GLN A 20 -7.42 -16.94 -14.46
C GLN A 20 -7.87 -16.31 -13.13
N LEU A 21 -7.40 -15.10 -12.81
CA LEU A 21 -7.69 -14.41 -11.56
C LEU A 21 -8.61 -13.21 -11.82
N ASP A 22 -9.62 -13.04 -10.97
CA ASP A 22 -10.51 -11.87 -11.03
C ASP A 22 -9.79 -10.57 -10.62
N PHE A 23 -8.82 -10.69 -9.70
CA PHE A 23 -8.09 -9.56 -9.14
C PHE A 23 -6.70 -9.99 -8.69
N VAL A 24 -5.74 -9.06 -8.81
CA VAL A 24 -4.32 -9.32 -8.53
C VAL A 24 -3.83 -8.21 -7.62
N LEU A 25 -3.46 -8.60 -6.41
CA LEU A 25 -2.90 -7.71 -5.40
C LEU A 25 -1.39 -7.88 -5.35
N ALA A 26 -0.65 -6.78 -5.29
CA ALA A 26 0.79 -6.78 -5.11
C ALA A 26 1.19 -6.08 -3.81
N GLY A 27 2.04 -6.73 -3.01
CA GLY A 27 2.52 -6.25 -1.72
C GLY A 27 4.04 -6.06 -1.67
N PRO A 28 4.57 -4.82 -1.77
CA PRO A 28 5.99 -4.51 -1.69
C PRO A 28 6.47 -4.27 -0.24
N HIS A 29 6.23 -5.23 0.64
CA HIS A 29 6.53 -5.10 2.08
C HIS A 29 7.09 -6.40 2.71
N HIS A 30 7.21 -7.47 1.93
CA HIS A 30 7.68 -8.79 2.39
C HIS A 30 9.20 -8.90 2.53
N PHE A 31 9.88 -7.84 2.97
CA PHE A 31 11.34 -7.79 3.14
C PHE A 31 11.90 -8.82 4.16
N LYS A 32 11.04 -9.57 4.87
CA LYS A 32 11.49 -10.74 5.65
C LYS A 32 11.91 -11.93 4.78
N GLN A 33 11.54 -11.95 3.51
CA GLN A 33 11.80 -13.06 2.60
C GLN A 33 13.07 -12.83 1.79
N HIS A 34 13.96 -13.82 1.76
CA HIS A 34 15.28 -13.70 1.12
C HIS A 34 15.22 -13.61 -0.41
N TRP A 35 14.09 -13.94 -1.04
CA TRP A 35 13.86 -13.83 -2.48
C TRP A 35 13.24 -12.49 -2.90
N VAL A 36 12.98 -11.60 -1.95
CA VAL A 36 12.57 -10.21 -2.19
C VAL A 36 13.78 -9.32 -2.03
N ASP A 37 13.98 -8.41 -2.98
CA ASP A 37 15.05 -7.42 -2.97
C ASP A 37 15.01 -6.59 -1.67
N GLN A 38 16.14 -6.58 -0.99
CA GLN A 38 16.22 -6.11 0.39
C GLN A 38 16.52 -4.62 0.42
N PRO A 39 15.80 -3.82 1.24
CA PRO A 39 16.17 -2.43 1.42
C PRO A 39 17.53 -2.33 2.12
N PRO A 40 18.30 -1.26 1.86
CA PRO A 40 19.50 -0.96 2.63
C PRO A 40 19.22 -0.89 4.13
N GLN A 41 20.20 -1.32 4.93
CA GLN A 41 20.13 -1.25 6.39
C GLN A 41 20.94 -0.05 6.90
N GLY A 42 20.56 0.47 8.06
CA GLY A 42 21.25 1.55 8.76
C GLY A 42 20.83 2.95 8.34
N ASP A 43 20.17 3.10 7.19
CA ASP A 43 19.74 4.39 6.66
C ASP A 43 18.23 4.40 6.35
N ALA A 44 17.51 5.35 6.92
CA ALA A 44 16.06 5.44 6.75
C ALA A 44 15.65 6.08 5.42
N VAL A 45 16.48 6.95 4.84
CA VAL A 45 16.22 7.61 3.56
C VAL A 45 16.33 6.57 2.45
N ASP A 46 17.41 5.80 2.45
CA ASP A 46 17.61 4.73 1.47
C ASP A 46 16.53 3.63 1.60
N PHE A 47 16.11 3.31 2.83
CA PHE A 47 15.00 2.38 3.05
C PHE A 47 13.69 2.90 2.45
N VAL A 48 13.32 4.16 2.74
CA VAL A 48 12.09 4.76 2.22
C VAL A 48 12.15 4.85 0.70
N GLN A 49 13.28 5.25 0.14
CA GLN A 49 13.48 5.31 -1.31
C GLN A 49 13.35 3.92 -1.94
N HIS A 50 13.95 2.89 -1.36
CA HIS A 50 13.82 1.51 -1.84
C HIS A 50 12.37 1.05 -1.85
N GLN A 51 11.68 1.20 -0.72
CA GLN A 51 10.28 0.84 -0.60
C GLN A 51 9.41 1.63 -1.60
N HIS A 52 9.70 2.92 -1.80
CA HIS A 52 9.03 3.76 -2.79
C HIS A 52 9.18 3.20 -4.20
N GLN A 53 10.41 2.87 -4.61
CA GLN A 53 10.67 2.36 -5.95
C GLN A 53 9.99 1.01 -6.17
N MET A 54 9.89 0.16 -5.15
CA MET A 54 9.11 -1.08 -5.25
C MET A 54 7.60 -0.82 -5.41
N LEU A 55 7.05 0.17 -4.71
CA LEU A 55 5.66 0.61 -4.90
C LEU A 55 5.42 1.14 -6.31
N LEU A 56 6.32 2.00 -6.80
CA LEU A 56 6.24 2.56 -8.15
C LEU A 56 6.39 1.50 -9.24
N GLY A 57 7.29 0.54 -9.06
CA GLY A 57 7.41 -0.61 -9.96
C GLY A 57 6.12 -1.42 -9.99
N ALA A 58 5.53 -1.68 -8.82
CA ALA A 58 4.33 -2.48 -8.70
C ALA A 58 3.10 -1.83 -9.35
N VAL A 59 2.89 -0.51 -9.21
CA VAL A 59 1.80 0.18 -9.92
C VAL A 59 2.01 0.22 -11.44
N LYS A 60 3.25 0.14 -11.92
CA LYS A 60 3.55 0.13 -13.37
C LYS A 60 3.36 -1.26 -13.98
N ASN A 61 3.23 -2.31 -13.18
CA ASN A 61 3.07 -3.67 -13.66
C ASN A 61 1.64 -3.87 -14.20
N PRO A 62 1.46 -4.21 -15.49
CA PRO A 62 0.14 -4.33 -16.11
C PRO A 62 -0.71 -5.49 -15.57
N LEU A 63 -0.11 -6.43 -14.82
CA LEU A 63 -0.81 -7.52 -14.16
C LEU A 63 -1.39 -7.14 -12.80
N VAL A 64 -1.04 -5.96 -12.26
CA VAL A 64 -1.44 -5.54 -10.91
C VAL A 64 -2.69 -4.68 -10.96
N HIS A 65 -3.73 -5.16 -10.29
CA HIS A 65 -4.99 -4.44 -10.16
C HIS A 65 -5.01 -3.55 -8.90
N GLY A 66 -4.35 -3.99 -7.82
CA GLY A 66 -4.27 -3.19 -6.60
C GLY A 66 -2.97 -3.38 -5.83
N LEU A 67 -2.52 -2.32 -5.17
CA LEU A 67 -1.45 -2.40 -4.18
C LEU A 67 -2.02 -2.72 -2.80
N ALA A 68 -1.61 -3.87 -2.27
CA ALA A 68 -1.89 -4.26 -0.90
C ALA A 68 -1.08 -3.37 0.04
N HIS A 69 -1.82 -2.68 0.89
CA HIS A 69 -1.38 -1.82 1.98
C HIS A 69 0.02 -1.24 1.79
N PRO A 70 0.13 -0.13 1.03
CA PRO A 70 1.41 0.50 0.75
C PRO A 70 2.03 1.03 2.05
N TRP A 71 3.37 1.08 2.09
CA TRP A 71 4.14 1.61 3.23
C TRP A 71 3.98 0.85 4.55
N VAL A 72 3.55 -0.42 4.49
CA VAL A 72 3.44 -1.25 5.69
C VAL A 72 4.80 -1.58 6.26
N ILE A 73 5.03 -1.01 7.44
CA ILE A 73 6.16 -1.32 8.30
C ILE A 73 5.71 -1.12 9.75
N ASN A 74 6.23 -1.96 10.65
CA ASN A 74 6.20 -1.67 12.07
C ASN A 74 7.46 -0.86 12.44
N ILE A 75 7.35 0.47 12.45
CA ILE A 75 8.49 1.36 12.69
C ILE A 75 9.07 1.19 14.09
N GLN A 76 8.29 0.73 15.07
CA GLN A 76 8.77 0.53 16.44
C GLN A 76 9.86 -0.54 16.52
N HIS A 77 9.88 -1.47 15.55
CA HIS A 77 10.95 -2.48 15.43
C HIS A 77 12.07 -2.08 14.47
N ALA A 78 12.00 -0.91 13.84
CA ALA A 78 12.99 -0.46 12.87
C ALA A 78 14.43 -0.40 13.42
N PRO A 79 14.72 0.05 14.65
CA PRO A 79 16.09 0.08 15.15
C PRO A 79 16.73 -1.31 15.20
N ARG A 80 15.96 -2.32 15.63
CA ARG A 80 16.43 -3.70 15.74
C ARG A 80 16.51 -4.41 14.39
N ARG A 81 15.56 -4.12 13.49
CA ARG A 81 15.38 -4.87 12.25
C ARG A 81 16.12 -4.27 11.07
N TRP A 82 16.16 -2.95 11.00
CA TRP A 82 16.65 -2.18 9.86
C TRP A 82 17.76 -1.20 10.22
N GLY A 83 18.07 -1.02 11.50
CA GLY A 83 19.22 -0.22 11.94
C GLY A 83 19.01 1.30 11.93
N PHE A 84 17.77 1.78 11.77
CA PHE A 84 17.45 3.21 11.84
C PHE A 84 16.36 3.54 12.87
N MET A 85 16.31 4.80 13.30
CA MET A 85 15.34 5.28 14.27
C MET A 85 13.97 5.58 13.61
N PRO A 86 12.84 5.36 14.32
CA PRO A 86 11.51 5.70 13.80
C PRO A 86 11.38 7.16 13.35
N ALA A 87 11.99 8.09 14.08
CA ALA A 87 11.99 9.51 13.73
C ALA A 87 12.65 9.77 12.37
N SER A 88 13.73 9.06 12.06
CA SER A 88 14.42 9.17 10.76
C SER A 88 13.55 8.69 9.61
N PHE A 89 12.82 7.58 9.80
CA PHE A 89 11.84 7.09 8.82
C PHE A 89 10.72 8.10 8.59
N LEU A 90 10.12 8.63 9.66
CA LEU A 90 9.04 9.62 9.57
C LEU A 90 9.49 10.94 8.92
N ALA A 91 10.75 11.32 9.07
CA ALA A 91 11.34 12.48 8.40
C ALA A 91 11.55 12.22 6.90
N ALA A 92 12.03 11.03 6.52
CA ALA A 92 12.26 10.64 5.14
C ALA A 92 10.94 10.39 4.37
N TRP A 93 9.89 9.90 5.03
CA TRP A 93 8.60 9.63 4.41
C TRP A 93 7.75 10.91 4.31
N THR A 94 7.84 11.58 3.17
CA THR A 94 7.22 12.90 2.88
C THR A 94 5.92 12.81 2.08
N GLU A 95 5.23 13.95 1.93
CA GLU A 95 4.04 14.07 1.07
C GLU A 95 4.35 13.77 -0.41
N ASP A 96 5.56 14.09 -0.89
CA ASP A 96 5.98 13.84 -2.27
C ASP A 96 5.88 12.36 -2.66
N HIS A 97 6.17 11.45 -1.73
CA HIS A 97 6.02 10.01 -1.94
C HIS A 97 4.57 9.62 -2.23
N PHE A 98 3.60 10.26 -1.56
CA PHE A 98 2.18 10.01 -1.79
C PHE A 98 1.71 10.65 -3.09
N ILE A 99 2.21 11.84 -3.43
CA ILE A 99 1.89 12.51 -4.70
C ILE A 99 2.37 11.65 -5.87
N GLU A 100 3.65 11.27 -5.88
CA GLU A 100 4.24 10.47 -6.96
C GLU A 100 3.57 9.10 -7.09
N LEU A 101 3.33 8.41 -5.95
CA LEU A 101 2.60 7.14 -5.97
C LEU A 101 1.18 7.33 -6.48
N GLY A 102 0.49 8.39 -6.08
CA GLY A 102 -0.88 8.66 -6.51
C GLY A 102 -0.99 8.97 -7.99
N GLU A 103 -0.08 9.77 -8.52
CA GLU A 103 -0.02 10.08 -9.95
C GLU A 103 0.28 8.82 -10.77
N ALA A 104 1.24 8.00 -10.34
CA ALA A 104 1.58 6.75 -11.01
C ALA A 104 0.41 5.74 -10.95
N ALA A 105 -0.19 5.54 -9.77
CA ALA A 105 -1.34 4.65 -9.58
C ALA A 105 -2.52 5.07 -10.46
N ARG A 106 -2.82 6.37 -10.56
CA ARG A 106 -3.86 6.86 -11.48
C ARG A 106 -3.49 6.58 -12.93
N ALA A 107 -2.26 6.90 -13.34
CA ALA A 107 -1.81 6.76 -14.72
C ALA A 107 -1.83 5.30 -15.22
N HIS A 108 -1.56 4.36 -14.32
CA HIS A 108 -1.54 2.93 -14.63
C HIS A 108 -2.81 2.18 -14.22
N HIS A 109 -3.84 2.92 -13.79
CA HIS A 109 -5.09 2.35 -13.31
C HIS A 109 -4.86 1.26 -12.26
N THR A 110 -4.03 1.52 -11.25
CA THR A 110 -3.82 0.62 -10.10
C THR A 110 -4.53 1.18 -8.88
N ALA A 111 -5.33 0.35 -8.22
CA ALA A 111 -6.00 0.74 -7.00
C ALA A 111 -5.06 0.71 -5.80
N ILE A 112 -5.37 1.49 -4.77
CA ILE A 112 -4.63 1.48 -3.51
C ILE A 112 -5.51 0.92 -2.40
N GLU A 113 -4.97 -0.01 -1.60
CA GLU A 113 -5.70 -0.53 -0.45
C GLU A 113 -5.83 0.51 0.66
N ILE A 114 -7.02 0.56 1.26
CA ILE A 114 -7.19 1.02 2.64
C ILE A 114 -7.36 -0.23 3.49
N GLY A 115 -6.24 -0.72 4.02
CA GLY A 115 -6.17 -1.99 4.73
C GLY A 115 -6.57 -1.83 6.20
N MET A 116 -7.55 -2.60 6.68
CA MET A 116 -8.02 -2.51 8.07
C MET A 116 -6.93 -2.81 9.09
N GLY A 117 -6.17 -3.91 8.91
CA GLY A 117 -5.06 -4.25 9.82
C GLY A 117 -3.99 -3.15 9.88
N ILE A 118 -3.78 -2.46 8.76
CA ILE A 118 -2.76 -1.43 8.61
C ILE A 118 -3.22 -0.09 9.12
N HIS A 119 -4.50 0.22 8.96
CA HIS A 119 -5.15 1.36 9.58
C HIS A 119 -5.06 1.28 11.10
N LEU A 120 -5.42 0.13 11.68
CA LEU A 120 -5.28 -0.12 13.12
C LEU A 120 -3.81 -0.05 13.54
N MET A 121 -2.91 -0.67 12.77
CA MET A 121 -1.47 -0.59 13.05
C MET A 121 -0.97 0.86 13.03
N ALA A 122 -1.42 1.69 12.08
CA ALA A 122 -1.02 3.09 11.97
C ALA A 122 -1.44 3.90 13.20
N GLU A 123 -2.64 3.65 13.72
CA GLU A 123 -3.14 4.23 14.98
C GLU A 123 -2.23 3.86 16.17
N TYR A 124 -1.80 2.60 16.26
CA TYR A 124 -0.91 2.13 17.33
C TYR A 124 0.56 2.57 17.19
N GLN A 125 0.99 3.03 16.02
CA GLN A 125 2.37 3.49 15.80
C GLN A 125 2.65 4.92 16.30
N GLY A 126 1.60 5.63 16.75
CA GLY A 126 1.68 6.93 17.40
C GLY A 126 1.21 8.10 16.52
N ASP A 127 0.89 9.23 17.17
CA ASP A 127 0.20 10.38 16.57
C ASP A 127 0.82 10.89 15.26
N LEU A 128 2.15 10.95 15.18
CA LEU A 128 2.82 11.48 13.99
C LEU A 128 2.69 10.51 12.80
N PHE A 129 2.81 9.20 13.03
CA PHE A 129 2.60 8.20 11.99
C PHE A 129 1.16 8.23 11.50
N TRP A 130 0.21 8.25 12.44
CA TRP A 130 -1.22 8.34 12.14
C TRP A 130 -1.58 9.57 11.30
N LYS A 131 -1.10 10.76 11.70
CA LYS A 131 -1.34 12.01 10.95
C LYS A 131 -0.78 11.93 9.52
N LYS A 132 0.42 11.38 9.35
CA LYS A 132 1.04 11.19 8.03
C LYS A 132 0.28 10.19 7.17
N TYR A 133 -0.16 9.07 7.75
CA TYR A 133 -0.98 8.07 7.07
C TYR A 133 -2.30 8.68 6.57
N CYS A 134 -3.06 9.36 7.45
CA CYS A 134 -4.31 10.04 7.10
C CYS A 134 -4.10 11.12 6.02
N ARG A 135 -3.06 11.93 6.17
CA ARG A 135 -2.70 12.95 5.19
C ARG A 135 -2.34 12.33 3.83
N GLY A 136 -1.61 11.22 3.84
CA GLY A 136 -1.27 10.44 2.66
C GLY A 136 -2.50 9.91 1.93
N LEU A 137 -3.48 9.36 2.65
CA LEU A 137 -4.75 8.93 2.07
C LEU A 137 -5.50 10.09 1.38
N GLN A 138 -5.52 11.27 2.01
CA GLN A 138 -6.13 12.47 1.41
C GLN A 138 -5.40 12.93 0.15
N ILE A 139 -4.07 12.85 0.12
CA ILE A 139 -3.26 13.17 -1.07
C ILE A 139 -3.56 12.19 -2.19
N LEU A 140 -3.53 10.89 -1.92
CA LEU A 140 -3.83 9.85 -2.91
C LEU A 140 -5.24 10.04 -3.49
N LYS A 141 -6.22 10.41 -2.65
CA LYS A 141 -7.58 10.75 -3.09
C LYS A 141 -7.58 12.00 -3.98
N ALA A 142 -6.85 13.05 -3.61
CA ALA A 142 -6.73 14.27 -4.42
C ALA A 142 -6.05 14.01 -5.78
N CYS A 143 -5.15 13.03 -5.86
CA CYS A 143 -4.56 12.56 -7.12
C CYS A 143 -5.57 11.81 -8.02
N GLY A 144 -6.79 11.52 -7.55
CA GLY A 144 -7.83 10.84 -8.33
C GLY A 144 -7.71 9.32 -8.39
N VAL A 145 -6.93 8.72 -7.47
CA VAL A 145 -6.75 7.27 -7.37
C VAL A 145 -8.03 6.61 -6.87
N LYS A 146 -8.27 5.38 -7.30
CA LYS A 146 -9.33 4.52 -6.76
C LYS A 146 -8.80 3.64 -5.64
N PHE A 147 -9.63 3.40 -4.64
CA PHE A 147 -9.27 2.62 -3.47
C PHE A 147 -10.09 1.34 -3.39
N TYR A 148 -9.55 0.31 -2.75
CA TYR A 148 -10.32 -0.86 -2.35
C TYR A 148 -10.10 -1.14 -0.86
N PHE A 149 -11.02 -1.89 -0.26
CA PHE A 149 -10.92 -2.29 1.15
C PHE A 149 -10.38 -3.71 1.26
N GLY A 150 -9.36 -3.87 2.09
CA GLY A 150 -8.83 -5.18 2.48
C GLY A 150 -8.78 -5.31 3.99
N SER A 151 -9.12 -6.50 4.50
CA SER A 151 -9.05 -6.76 5.94
C SER A 151 -7.68 -7.26 6.39
N ASP A 152 -6.89 -7.84 5.48
CA ASP A 152 -5.69 -8.64 5.78
C ASP A 152 -5.96 -9.70 6.87
N ALA A 153 -7.16 -10.29 6.82
CA ALA A 153 -7.65 -11.19 7.84
C ALA A 153 -6.93 -12.54 7.82
N HIS A 154 -6.24 -12.86 8.91
CA HIS A 154 -5.66 -14.19 9.17
C HIS A 154 -6.56 -15.08 10.05
N HIS A 155 -7.77 -14.59 10.35
CA HIS A 155 -8.80 -15.26 11.14
C HIS A 155 -10.19 -14.67 10.84
N LEU A 156 -11.25 -15.46 10.97
CA LEU A 156 -12.60 -15.12 10.51
C LEU A 156 -13.20 -13.88 11.21
N HIS A 157 -12.81 -13.59 12.44
CA HIS A 157 -13.41 -12.52 13.25
C HIS A 157 -13.17 -11.10 12.74
N VAL A 158 -12.21 -10.92 11.83
CA VAL A 158 -11.85 -9.60 11.29
C VAL A 158 -12.19 -9.44 9.81
N ILE A 159 -12.89 -10.42 9.22
CA ILE A 159 -13.41 -10.32 7.85
C ILE A 159 -14.57 -9.31 7.83
N ALA A 160 -14.61 -8.49 6.77
CA ALA A 160 -15.71 -7.57 6.47
C ALA A 160 -16.03 -6.52 7.57
N ARG A 161 -15.06 -6.19 8.43
CA ARG A 161 -15.21 -5.18 9.49
C ARG A 161 -15.01 -3.74 8.99
N ILE A 162 -15.74 -3.39 7.93
CA ILE A 162 -15.72 -2.02 7.37
C ILE A 162 -16.30 -0.99 8.36
N ASP A 163 -17.12 -1.44 9.31
CA ASP A 163 -17.65 -0.64 10.41
C ASP A 163 -16.55 0.04 11.22
N TRP A 164 -15.36 -0.56 11.31
CA TRP A 164 -14.21 0.00 12.02
C TRP A 164 -13.51 1.12 11.26
N LEU A 165 -13.57 1.10 9.93
CA LEU A 165 -12.95 2.13 9.09
C LEU A 165 -13.89 3.31 8.85
N ALA A 166 -15.20 3.08 8.86
CA ALA A 166 -16.21 4.06 8.46
C ALA A 166 -16.05 5.45 9.13
N PRO A 167 -15.86 5.58 10.46
CA PRO A 167 -15.72 6.89 11.08
C PRO A 167 -14.49 7.68 10.59
N THR A 168 -13.37 6.98 10.37
CA THR A 168 -12.17 7.63 9.83
C THR A 168 -12.38 8.02 8.37
N LEU A 169 -12.96 7.13 7.56
CA LEU A 169 -13.22 7.41 6.15
C LEU A 169 -14.13 8.62 5.98
N GLU A 170 -15.18 8.74 6.79
CA GLU A 170 -16.06 9.91 6.83
C GLU A 170 -15.28 11.18 7.19
N THR A 171 -14.46 11.13 8.24
CA THR A 171 -13.61 12.26 8.66
C THR A 171 -12.62 12.69 7.56
N LEU A 172 -12.11 11.74 6.78
CA LEU A 172 -11.20 12.01 5.67
C LEU A 172 -11.92 12.39 4.36
N GLY A 173 -13.24 12.40 4.34
CA GLY A 173 -14.05 12.80 3.18
C GLY A 173 -14.10 11.75 2.07
N PHE A 174 -13.92 10.47 2.41
CA PHE A 174 -14.12 9.38 1.45
C PHE A 174 -15.60 9.15 1.18
N THR A 175 -15.90 8.83 -0.06
CA THR A 175 -17.24 8.56 -0.58
C THR A 175 -17.24 7.24 -1.34
N PRO A 176 -18.42 6.64 -1.58
CA PRO A 176 -18.50 5.43 -2.41
C PRO A 176 -17.88 5.59 -3.81
N ALA A 177 -17.82 6.81 -4.37
CA ALA A 177 -17.21 7.06 -5.66
C ALA A 177 -15.68 6.92 -5.67
N ASP A 178 -15.04 6.96 -4.50
CA ASP A 178 -13.60 6.75 -4.36
C ASP A 178 -13.23 5.26 -4.31
N ILE A 179 -14.22 4.41 -4.05
CA ILE A 179 -14.03 2.99 -3.78
C ILE A 179 -14.40 2.17 -5.01
N ILE A 180 -13.55 1.21 -5.35
CA ILE A 180 -13.81 0.17 -6.33
C ILE A 180 -14.11 -1.15 -5.63
N SER A 181 -14.96 -1.96 -6.25
CA SER A 181 -15.05 -3.37 -5.95
C SER A 181 -14.13 -4.14 -6.91
N PRO A 182 -13.40 -5.16 -6.45
CA PRO A 182 -12.75 -6.12 -7.34
C PRO A 182 -13.70 -6.68 -8.42
N LEU A 183 -14.99 -6.82 -8.09
CA LEU A 183 -16.02 -7.30 -9.03
C LEU A 183 -16.36 -6.31 -10.14
N THR A 184 -16.08 -5.02 -9.94
CA THR A 184 -16.39 -3.95 -10.92
C THR A 184 -15.15 -3.47 -11.68
N TRP A 185 -13.98 -4.01 -11.36
CA TRP A 185 -12.71 -3.56 -11.92
C TRP A 185 -12.50 -3.96 -13.38
N GLY A 186 -12.98 -5.14 -13.77
CA GLY A 186 -12.90 -5.69 -15.12
C GLY A 186 -14.00 -5.24 -16.08
N ALA A 187 -15.01 -4.51 -15.59
CA ALA A 187 -15.94 -3.78 -16.45
C ALA A 187 -15.18 -2.60 -17.05
N LYS A 188 -14.32 -2.88 -18.03
CA LYS A 188 -13.74 -1.84 -18.89
C LYS A 188 -14.91 -1.00 -19.37
N ASN A 189 -14.82 0.31 -19.16
CA ASN A 189 -15.73 1.25 -19.77
C ASN A 189 -15.63 1.07 -21.29
N ASP A 190 -16.58 0.34 -21.86
CA ASP A 190 -16.95 0.47 -23.27
C ASP A 190 -17.60 1.84 -23.50
#